data_AF-A0A662KDN6-F1
#
_entry.id   AF-A0A662KDN6-F1
#
_cell.length_a   1.000
_cell.length_b   1.000
_cell.length_c   1.000
_cell.angle_alpha   90.00
_cell.angle_beta   90.00
_cell.angle_gamma   90.00
#
_symmetry.space_group_name_H-M   'P 1'
#
loop_
_entity.id
_entity.type
_entity.pdbx_description
1 polymer ?
#
loop_
_entity_poly.entity_id
_entity_poly.type
_entity_poly.pdbx_seq_one_letter_code
_entity_poly.pdbx_strand_id
1 'polypeptide(L)'
;MPSRVFNSYSDKEKRECIKKLLRVQHGKCLFCDRAITYTDNTSLDDFFKEYEVDHIIPLTEEGARDDDSNWAILHKECNRKKGGKPLFLAKRIYKFKRDKEKYGQKLTLGKVLEIHGIKSKPLFLKRLGEYAIVKYYENAIEREIKTPILKDPAGSPFDSIFISLPIEYIYHDADLNPRPIDENVVKLIEEFYENKHPQLHVCLARIEKIGKENEWEQVKV
;
A
#
# COMPACT_ATOMS: atom_id res chain seq x y z
N MET A 1 -24.66 2.72 2.42
CA MET A 1 -26.06 2.55 2.88
C MET A 1 -26.02 1.55 4.01
N PRO A 2 -26.77 1.73 5.11
CA PRO A 2 -26.75 0.76 6.20
C PRO A 2 -27.25 -0.61 5.72
N SER A 3 -26.67 -1.69 6.25
CA SER A 3 -27.07 -3.06 5.91
C SER A 3 -28.53 -3.31 6.28
N ARG A 4 -29.33 -3.84 5.36
CA ARG A 4 -30.72 -4.23 5.66
C ARG A 4 -30.73 -5.56 6.42
N VAL A 5 -29.87 -6.49 6.02
CA VAL A 5 -29.79 -7.83 6.61
C VAL A 5 -29.31 -7.75 8.06
N PHE A 6 -28.22 -7.04 8.36
CA PHE A 6 -27.75 -6.87 9.74
C PHE A 6 -28.79 -6.18 10.62
N ASN A 7 -29.52 -5.19 10.09
CA ASN A 7 -30.54 -4.50 10.85
C ASN A 7 -31.76 -5.38 11.17
N SER A 8 -32.07 -6.36 10.32
CA SER A 8 -33.13 -7.35 10.57
C SER A 8 -32.78 -8.42 11.60
N TYR A 9 -31.50 -8.56 11.98
CA TYR A 9 -31.09 -9.52 12.99
C TYR A 9 -31.69 -9.20 14.37
N SER A 10 -32.07 -10.24 15.09
CA SER A 10 -32.34 -10.18 16.51
C SER A 10 -31.11 -9.73 17.30
N ASP A 11 -31.30 -9.28 18.54
CA ASP A 11 -30.18 -8.83 19.38
C ASP A 11 -29.13 -9.93 19.60
N LYS A 12 -29.57 -11.18 19.71
CA LYS A 12 -28.66 -12.34 19.83
C LYS A 12 -27.82 -12.50 18.55
N GLU A 13 -28.45 -12.45 17.39
CA GLU A 13 -27.77 -12.57 16.09
C GLU A 13 -26.81 -11.39 15.84
N LYS A 14 -27.20 -10.17 16.20
CA LYS A 14 -26.32 -8.99 16.14
C LYS A 14 -25.08 -9.17 16.98
N ARG A 15 -25.22 -9.66 18.22
CA ARG A 15 -24.07 -9.92 19.12
C ARG A 15 -23.13 -10.97 18.55
N GLU A 16 -23.65 -12.08 18.04
CA GLU A 16 -22.82 -13.12 17.44
C GLU A 16 -22.10 -12.63 16.17
N CYS A 17 -22.80 -11.86 15.32
CA CYS A 17 -22.18 -11.21 14.16
C CYS A 17 -21.07 -10.23 14.57
N ILE A 18 -21.32 -9.36 15.56
CA ILE A 18 -20.32 -8.42 16.09
C ILE A 18 -19.08 -9.17 16.58
N LYS A 19 -19.26 -10.24 17.37
CA LYS A 19 -18.14 -11.07 17.84
C LYS A 19 -17.35 -11.69 16.68
N LYS A 20 -18.05 -12.24 15.68
CA LYS A 20 -17.42 -12.81 14.47
C LYS A 20 -16.59 -11.76 13.74
N LEU A 21 -17.16 -10.58 13.48
CA LEU A 21 -16.47 -9.48 12.81
C LEU A 21 -15.26 -9.01 13.63
N LEU A 22 -15.42 -8.75 14.93
CA LEU A 22 -14.31 -8.33 15.79
C LEU A 22 -13.17 -9.36 15.82
N ARG A 23 -13.48 -10.65 15.81
CA ARG A 23 -12.47 -11.71 15.74
C ARG A 23 -11.65 -11.62 14.46
N VAL A 24 -12.30 -11.47 13.30
CA VAL A 24 -11.63 -11.32 12.00
C VAL A 24 -10.85 -10.00 11.91
N GLN A 25 -11.36 -8.95 12.55
CA GLN A 25 -10.73 -7.62 12.59
C GLN A 25 -9.66 -7.47 13.69
N HIS A 26 -9.36 -8.53 14.44
CA HIS A 26 -8.45 -8.49 15.58
C HIS A 26 -8.81 -7.39 16.60
N GLY A 27 -10.10 -7.17 16.83
CA GLY A 27 -10.61 -6.15 17.76
C GLY A 27 -10.30 -4.71 17.35
N LYS A 28 -10.02 -4.45 16.07
CA LYS A 28 -9.67 -3.12 15.56
C LYS A 28 -10.64 -2.64 14.50
N CYS A 29 -10.83 -1.32 14.43
CA CYS A 29 -11.53 -0.66 13.34
C CYS A 29 -10.74 -0.84 12.05
N LEU A 30 -11.33 -1.47 11.03
CA LEU A 30 -10.62 -1.74 9.77
C LEU A 30 -10.20 -0.47 9.03
N PHE A 31 -10.79 0.69 9.32
CA PHE A 31 -10.42 1.95 8.69
C PHE A 31 -9.17 2.57 9.32
N CYS A 32 -9.18 2.81 10.65
CA CYS A 32 -8.11 3.56 11.33
C CYS A 32 -7.12 2.68 12.11
N ASP A 33 -7.32 1.37 12.17
CA ASP A 33 -6.51 0.40 12.92
C ASP A 33 -6.49 0.60 14.46
N ARG A 34 -7.32 1.52 15.00
CA ARG A 34 -7.51 1.70 16.47
C ARG A 34 -8.45 0.64 17.04
N ALA A 35 -8.30 0.34 18.33
CA ALA A 35 -9.09 -0.67 19.03
C ALA A 35 -10.61 -0.34 19.04
N ILE A 36 -11.41 -1.40 19.07
CA ILE A 36 -12.84 -1.38 19.34
C ILE A 36 -13.07 -2.07 20.68
N THR A 37 -13.68 -1.35 21.61
CA THR A 37 -14.02 -1.88 22.92
C THR A 37 -15.38 -2.58 22.85
N TYR A 38 -15.38 -3.89 23.09
CA TYR A 38 -16.60 -4.69 23.19
C TYR A 38 -16.41 -5.80 24.22
N THR A 39 -17.40 -5.99 25.07
CA THR A 39 -17.47 -7.09 26.04
C THR A 39 -18.88 -7.68 26.04
N ASP A 40 -19.06 -8.88 26.58
CA ASP A 40 -20.39 -9.51 26.67
C ASP A 40 -21.40 -8.66 27.46
N ASN A 41 -20.92 -7.84 28.39
CA ASN A 41 -21.75 -6.92 29.20
C ASN A 41 -22.09 -5.62 28.47
N THR A 42 -21.52 -5.35 27.29
CA THR A 42 -21.82 -4.14 26.52
C THR A 42 -23.23 -4.25 25.94
N SER A 43 -24.09 -3.27 26.21
CA SER A 43 -25.41 -3.19 25.57
C SER A 43 -25.26 -2.88 24.07
N LEU A 44 -26.22 -3.32 23.23
CA LEU A 44 -26.15 -2.99 21.80
C LEU A 44 -26.29 -1.48 21.57
N ASP A 45 -27.13 -0.81 22.36
CA ASP A 45 -27.31 0.64 22.29
C ASP A 45 -26.00 1.38 22.61
N ASP A 46 -25.29 0.98 23.67
CA ASP A 46 -24.00 1.58 24.01
C ASP A 46 -22.94 1.30 22.95
N PHE A 47 -22.91 0.09 22.40
CA PHE A 47 -22.01 -0.25 21.30
C PHE A 47 -22.28 0.64 20.07
N PHE A 48 -23.55 0.78 19.68
CA PHE A 48 -23.94 1.59 18.52
C PHE A 48 -23.90 3.09 18.79
N LYS A 49 -23.53 3.59 19.98
CA LYS A 49 -23.18 5.01 20.17
C LYS A 49 -21.87 5.34 19.45
N GLU A 50 -20.88 4.46 19.54
CA GLU A 50 -19.50 4.70 19.08
C GLU A 50 -19.14 4.00 17.77
N TYR A 51 -19.80 2.87 17.48
CA TYR A 51 -19.46 2.00 16.37
C TYR A 51 -20.63 1.78 15.41
N GLU A 52 -20.30 1.42 14.17
CA GLU A 52 -21.25 1.10 13.10
C GLU A 52 -20.78 -0.15 12.36
N VAL A 53 -21.72 -0.98 11.91
CA VAL A 53 -21.49 -2.05 10.93
C VAL A 53 -21.82 -1.50 9.55
N ASP A 54 -20.84 -1.43 8.67
CA ASP A 54 -20.99 -0.90 7.31
C ASP A 54 -20.30 -1.81 6.28
N HIS A 55 -20.63 -1.63 5.01
CA HIS A 55 -20.08 -2.46 3.94
C HIS A 55 -18.63 -2.11 3.60
N ILE A 56 -17.81 -3.13 3.38
CA ILE A 56 -16.45 -3.02 2.84
C ILE A 56 -16.51 -2.51 1.40
N ILE A 57 -17.35 -3.14 0.57
CA ILE A 57 -17.66 -2.74 -0.80
C ILE A 57 -19.09 -2.15 -0.80
N PRO A 58 -19.30 -0.90 -1.26
CA PRO A 58 -20.62 -0.30 -1.33
C PRO A 58 -21.60 -1.16 -2.13
N LEU A 59 -22.85 -1.27 -1.69
CA LEU A 59 -23.88 -2.05 -2.38
C LEU A 59 -24.25 -1.51 -3.78
N THR A 60 -23.77 -0.33 -4.15
CA THR A 60 -23.90 0.23 -5.50
C THR A 60 -22.90 -0.37 -6.49
N GLU A 61 -21.85 -1.02 -6.01
CA GLU A 61 -20.85 -1.70 -6.83
C GLU A 61 -21.36 -3.06 -7.32
N GLU A 62 -20.95 -3.44 -8.52
CA GLU A 62 -21.33 -4.73 -9.10
C GLU A 62 -20.81 -5.90 -8.27
N GLY A 63 -21.68 -6.86 -7.96
CA GLY A 63 -21.35 -8.06 -7.18
C GLY A 63 -21.22 -7.85 -5.67
N ALA A 64 -21.46 -6.64 -5.15
CA ALA A 64 -21.46 -6.37 -3.71
C ALA A 64 -22.60 -7.11 -3.00
N ARG A 65 -22.28 -7.79 -1.89
CA ARG A 65 -23.25 -8.56 -1.09
C ARG A 65 -23.63 -7.82 0.19
N ASP A 66 -24.87 -8.00 0.65
CA ASP A 66 -25.32 -7.55 1.97
C ASP A 66 -25.28 -8.71 2.97
N ASP A 67 -24.08 -9.21 3.25
CA ASP A 67 -23.83 -10.28 4.22
C ASP A 67 -22.49 -10.04 4.95
N ASP A 68 -22.20 -10.90 5.95
CA ASP A 68 -21.03 -10.75 6.81
C ASP A 68 -19.66 -10.92 6.11
N SER A 69 -19.64 -11.40 4.86
CA SER A 69 -18.42 -11.42 4.04
C SER A 69 -18.03 -10.02 3.52
N ASN A 70 -18.99 -9.09 3.51
CA ASN A 70 -18.81 -7.72 3.05
C ASN A 70 -19.05 -6.68 4.16
N TRP A 71 -19.12 -7.08 5.43
CA TRP A 71 -19.31 -6.14 6.55
C TRP A 71 -18.03 -5.89 7.34
N ALA A 72 -17.94 -4.69 7.92
CA ALA A 72 -16.89 -4.31 8.84
C ALA A 72 -17.45 -3.42 9.97
N ILE A 73 -16.90 -3.57 11.17
CA ILE A 73 -17.15 -2.68 12.29
C ILE A 73 -16.16 -1.53 12.24
N LEU A 74 -16.70 -0.30 12.23
CA LEU A 74 -15.95 0.94 12.18
C LEU A 74 -16.37 1.86 13.34
N HIS A 75 -15.48 2.75 13.78
CA HIS A 75 -15.92 3.92 14.55
C HIS A 75 -16.85 4.78 13.68
N LYS A 76 -17.88 5.39 14.25
CA LYS A 76 -18.79 6.27 13.50
C LYS A 76 -18.06 7.38 12.75
N GLU A 77 -17.09 8.00 13.39
CA GLU A 77 -16.25 9.03 12.76
C GLU A 77 -15.49 8.48 11.54
N CYS A 78 -14.99 7.25 11.64
CA CYS A 78 -14.30 6.58 10.53
C CYS A 78 -15.27 6.24 9.40
N ASN A 79 -16.49 5.81 9.72
CA ASN A 79 -17.51 5.52 8.71
C ASN A 79 -17.92 6.78 7.93
N ARG A 80 -18.06 7.92 8.62
CA ARG A 80 -18.27 9.23 7.98
C ARG A 80 -17.12 9.61 7.05
N LYS A 81 -15.86 9.39 7.46
CA LYS A 81 -14.66 9.64 6.63
C LYS A 81 -14.56 8.68 5.44
N LYS A 82 -15.01 7.43 5.58
CA LYS A 82 -15.09 6.45 4.48
C LYS A 82 -16.03 6.96 3.39
N GLY A 83 -17.21 7.45 3.78
CA GLY A 83 -18.23 7.92 2.84
C GLY A 83 -18.69 6.79 1.90
N GLY A 84 -18.97 7.14 0.65
CA GLY A 84 -19.43 6.20 -0.38
C GLY A 84 -18.33 5.35 -1.03
N LYS A 85 -17.07 5.49 -0.64
CA LYS A 85 -15.96 4.76 -1.26
C LYS A 85 -15.82 3.34 -0.69
N PRO A 86 -15.26 2.38 -1.47
CA PRO A 86 -14.76 1.13 -0.95
C PRO A 86 -13.83 1.34 0.25
N LEU A 87 -14.02 0.56 1.32
CA LEU A 87 -13.36 0.74 2.61
C LEU A 87 -11.83 0.75 2.45
N PHE A 88 -11.28 -0.17 1.67
CA PHE A 88 -9.83 -0.25 1.50
C PHE A 88 -9.27 0.92 0.68
N LEU A 89 -9.99 1.42 -0.32
CA LEU A 89 -9.63 2.64 -1.04
C LEU A 89 -9.62 3.84 -0.09
N ALA A 90 -10.73 4.05 0.62
CA ALA A 90 -10.88 5.15 1.56
C ALA A 90 -9.83 5.10 2.69
N LYS A 91 -9.48 3.91 3.18
CA LYS A 91 -8.41 3.68 4.15
C LYS A 91 -7.05 4.13 3.61
N ARG A 92 -6.71 3.80 2.35
CA ARG A 92 -5.42 4.19 1.74
C ARG A 92 -5.33 5.71 1.61
N ILE A 93 -6.39 6.36 1.13
CA ILE A 93 -6.48 7.81 1.03
C ILE A 93 -6.35 8.45 2.42
N TYR A 94 -7.05 7.93 3.43
CA TYR A 94 -6.97 8.43 4.80
C TYR A 94 -5.56 8.33 5.39
N LYS A 95 -4.88 7.18 5.20
CA LYS A 95 -3.48 7.01 5.63
C LYS A 95 -2.57 8.02 4.96
N PHE A 96 -2.70 8.20 3.63
CA PHE A 96 -1.93 9.20 2.89
C PHE A 96 -2.16 10.61 3.42
N LYS A 97 -3.43 11.03 3.58
CA LYS A 97 -3.76 12.38 4.10
C LYS A 97 -3.22 12.61 5.50
N ARG A 98 -3.37 11.64 6.39
CA ARG A 98 -2.80 11.70 7.76
C ARG A 98 -1.27 11.86 7.72
N ASP A 99 -0.60 11.10 6.86
CA ASP A 99 0.86 11.18 6.73
C ASP A 99 1.27 12.52 6.08
N LYS A 100 0.47 13.04 5.15
CA LYS A 100 0.66 14.37 4.55
C LYS A 100 0.49 15.51 5.57
N GLU A 101 -0.54 15.45 6.41
CA GLU A 101 -0.73 16.39 7.52
C GLU A 101 0.44 16.33 8.50
N LYS A 102 0.93 15.14 8.82
CA LYS A 102 2.04 14.93 9.76
C LYS A 102 3.40 15.41 9.23
N TYR A 103 3.71 15.12 7.97
CA TYR A 103 5.05 15.34 7.41
C TYR A 103 5.12 16.56 6.47
N GLY A 104 3.99 17.06 5.97
CA GLY A 104 3.93 18.25 5.11
C GLY A 104 4.78 18.13 3.85
N GLN A 105 5.73 19.07 3.70
CA GLN A 105 6.71 19.05 2.60
C GLN A 105 7.78 17.95 2.77
N LYS A 106 7.93 17.36 3.95
CA LYS A 106 8.87 16.26 4.18
C LYS A 106 8.32 14.90 3.73
N LEU A 107 7.08 14.82 3.24
CA LEU A 107 6.51 13.60 2.68
C LEU A 107 7.04 13.39 1.24
N THR A 108 8.27 12.90 1.11
CA THR A 108 8.87 12.46 -0.16
C THR A 108 8.70 10.94 -0.35
N LEU A 109 9.09 10.41 -1.52
CA LEU A 109 9.12 8.95 -1.73
C LEU A 109 9.97 8.24 -0.67
N GLY A 110 11.15 8.78 -0.32
CA GLY A 110 11.99 8.22 0.73
C GLY A 110 11.29 8.16 2.09
N LYS A 111 10.51 9.20 2.44
CA LYS A 111 9.73 9.19 3.68
C LYS A 111 8.60 8.15 3.64
N VAL A 112 7.95 7.95 2.48
CA VAL A 112 6.96 6.88 2.32
C VAL A 112 7.60 5.50 2.50
N LEU A 113 8.75 5.24 1.88
CA LEU A 113 9.48 3.98 2.06
C LEU A 113 9.81 3.73 3.55
N GLU A 114 10.26 4.75 4.28
CA GLU A 114 10.54 4.68 5.71
C GLU A 114 9.29 4.36 6.55
N ILE A 115 8.14 5.01 6.28
CA ILE A 115 6.87 4.75 6.98
C ILE A 115 6.45 3.28 6.79
N HIS A 116 6.73 2.72 5.62
CA HIS A 116 6.45 1.33 5.30
C HIS A 116 7.53 0.35 5.77
N GLY A 117 8.57 0.83 6.47
CA GLY A 117 9.67 0.00 6.96
C GLY A 117 10.56 -0.57 5.85
N ILE A 118 10.48 -0.02 4.64
CA ILE A 118 11.26 -0.45 3.49
C ILE A 118 12.65 0.15 3.61
N LYS A 119 13.65 -0.71 3.75
CA LYS A 119 15.07 -0.34 3.74
C LYS A 119 15.68 -0.85 2.45
N SER A 120 16.17 0.08 1.63
CA SER A 120 16.84 -0.26 0.38
C SER A 120 18.06 -1.13 0.64
N LYS A 121 18.14 -2.23 -0.09
CA LYS A 121 19.26 -3.17 -0.11
C LYS A 121 20.09 -2.91 -1.37
N PRO A 122 21.41 -3.12 -1.29
CA PRO A 122 22.25 -3.07 -2.46
C PRO A 122 21.97 -4.24 -3.40
N LEU A 123 22.26 -4.02 -4.68
CA LEU A 123 22.32 -5.05 -5.71
C LEU A 123 23.78 -5.42 -5.99
N PHE A 124 23.97 -6.57 -6.62
CA PHE A 124 25.25 -6.97 -7.18
C PHE A 124 25.17 -6.92 -8.70
N LEU A 125 26.07 -6.17 -9.33
CA LEU A 125 26.13 -5.96 -10.76
C LEU A 125 27.44 -6.50 -11.32
N LYS A 126 27.36 -7.23 -12.43
CA LYS A 126 28.52 -7.69 -13.20
C LYS A 126 28.27 -7.41 -14.68
N ARG A 127 29.23 -6.77 -15.35
CA ARG A 127 29.20 -6.58 -16.80
C ARG A 127 29.87 -7.76 -17.50
N LEU A 128 29.21 -8.28 -18.53
CA LEU A 128 29.70 -9.37 -19.37
C LEU A 128 29.46 -9.01 -20.85
N GLY A 129 30.43 -8.31 -21.45
CA GLY A 129 30.32 -7.78 -22.81
C GLY A 129 29.16 -6.77 -22.93
N GLU A 130 28.21 -7.06 -23.82
CA GLU A 130 27.00 -6.26 -24.06
C GLU A 130 25.84 -6.63 -23.12
N TYR A 131 26.09 -7.41 -22.06
CA TYR A 131 25.09 -7.78 -21.05
C TYR A 131 25.50 -7.33 -19.66
N ALA A 132 24.51 -7.04 -18.83
CA ALA A 132 24.63 -6.91 -17.40
C ALA A 132 23.97 -8.11 -16.72
N ILE A 133 24.62 -8.60 -15.66
CA ILE A 133 24.08 -9.59 -14.75
C ILE A 133 23.81 -8.87 -13.44
N VAL A 134 22.55 -8.88 -13.01
CA VAL A 134 22.09 -8.28 -11.75
C VAL A 134 21.69 -9.40 -10.80
N LYS A 135 22.29 -9.43 -9.63
CA LYS A 135 22.04 -10.41 -8.58
C LYS A 135 21.48 -9.76 -7.33
N TYR A 136 20.45 -10.38 -6.77
CA TYR A 136 19.76 -9.96 -5.55
C TYR A 136 19.15 -11.16 -4.82
N TYR A 137 18.59 -10.93 -3.63
CA TYR A 137 17.98 -12.00 -2.83
C TYR A 137 16.50 -11.70 -2.55
N GLU A 138 15.63 -12.66 -2.82
CA GLU A 138 14.21 -12.56 -2.52
C GLU A 138 13.84 -13.70 -1.58
N ASN A 139 13.38 -13.39 -0.36
CA ASN A 139 13.08 -14.39 0.68
C ASN A 139 14.23 -15.36 0.95
N ALA A 140 15.47 -14.84 1.03
CA ALA A 140 16.72 -15.60 1.18
C ALA A 140 17.07 -16.54 0.00
N ILE A 141 16.35 -16.44 -1.12
CA ILE A 141 16.66 -17.16 -2.36
C ILE A 141 17.40 -16.22 -3.30
N GLU A 142 18.55 -16.65 -3.79
CA GLU A 142 19.30 -15.91 -4.80
C GLU A 142 18.51 -15.81 -6.12
N ARG A 143 18.55 -14.62 -6.70
CA ARG A 143 17.97 -14.29 -8.00
C ARG A 143 19.03 -13.64 -8.85
N GLU A 144 19.11 -14.07 -10.10
CA GLU A 144 20.01 -13.51 -11.09
C GLU A 144 19.21 -13.15 -12.35
N ILE A 145 19.39 -11.92 -12.84
CA ILE A 145 18.77 -11.41 -14.05
C ILE A 145 19.87 -11.00 -15.01
N LYS A 146 19.88 -11.60 -16.19
CA LYS A 146 20.71 -11.15 -17.32
C LYS A 146 19.89 -10.22 -18.22
N THR A 147 20.37 -8.99 -18.42
CA THR A 147 19.69 -7.96 -19.21
C THR A 147 20.67 -7.33 -20.20
N PRO A 148 20.26 -7.03 -21.44
CA PRO A 148 21.13 -6.36 -22.42
C PRO A 148 21.46 -4.94 -21.95
N ILE A 149 22.70 -4.53 -22.19
CA ILE A 149 23.11 -3.13 -22.01
C ILE A 149 22.65 -2.37 -23.25
N LEU A 150 21.84 -1.35 -23.02
CA LEU A 150 21.32 -0.47 -24.04
C LEU A 150 22.18 0.80 -24.11
N LYS A 151 22.50 1.18 -25.34
CA LYS A 151 23.20 2.42 -25.67
C LYS A 151 22.19 3.37 -26.27
N ASP A 152 22.27 4.63 -25.89
CA ASP A 152 21.43 5.68 -26.47
C ASP A 152 21.81 5.88 -27.95
N PRO A 153 20.87 5.71 -28.89
CA PRO A 153 21.11 5.98 -30.31
C PRO A 153 21.56 7.42 -30.59
N ALA A 154 21.22 8.38 -29.72
CA ALA A 154 21.64 9.77 -29.82
C ALA A 154 23.08 10.03 -29.33
N GLY A 155 23.79 9.01 -28.83
CA GLY A 155 25.20 9.09 -28.46
C GLY A 155 25.46 9.59 -27.02
N SER A 156 24.48 9.47 -26.12
CA SER A 156 24.70 9.71 -24.69
C SER A 156 25.80 8.79 -24.12
N PRO A 157 26.63 9.26 -23.17
CA PRO A 157 27.66 8.44 -22.53
C PRO A 157 27.12 7.40 -21.55
N PHE A 158 25.79 7.38 -21.31
CA PHE A 158 25.17 6.50 -20.32
C PHE A 158 24.73 5.17 -20.94
N ASP A 159 25.29 4.08 -20.42
CA ASP A 159 24.76 2.73 -20.61
C ASP A 159 23.53 2.55 -19.72
N SER A 160 22.49 1.91 -20.25
CA SER A 160 21.21 1.68 -19.56
C SER A 160 20.81 0.20 -19.55
N ILE A 161 20.01 -0.21 -18.57
CA ILE A 161 19.39 -1.53 -18.52
C ILE A 161 17.90 -1.40 -18.16
N PHE A 162 17.09 -2.35 -18.61
CA PHE A 162 15.71 -2.49 -18.13
C PHE A 162 15.62 -3.73 -17.25
N ILE A 163 15.05 -3.56 -16.06
CA ILE A 163 14.92 -4.61 -15.05
C ILE A 163 13.68 -4.37 -14.18
N SER A 164 13.09 -5.45 -13.67
CA SER A 164 12.08 -5.41 -12.62
C SER A 164 12.72 -5.88 -11.32
N LEU A 165 12.56 -5.09 -10.26
CA LEU A 165 13.16 -5.36 -8.96
C LEU A 165 12.10 -5.28 -7.86
N PRO A 166 12.23 -6.08 -6.79
CA PRO A 166 11.44 -5.85 -5.58
C PRO A 166 11.69 -4.44 -5.03
N ILE A 167 10.65 -3.83 -4.45
CA ILE A 167 10.72 -2.46 -3.92
C ILE A 167 11.83 -2.24 -2.88
N GLU A 168 12.24 -3.31 -2.19
CA GLU A 168 13.33 -3.30 -1.21
C GLU A 168 14.73 -3.10 -1.83
N TYR A 169 14.86 -3.08 -3.15
CA TYR A 169 16.12 -2.74 -3.84
C TYR A 169 16.11 -1.34 -4.44
N ILE A 170 15.01 -0.59 -4.28
CA ILE A 170 14.89 0.77 -4.80
C ILE A 170 15.34 1.77 -3.73
N TYR A 171 16.31 2.60 -4.09
CA TYR A 171 16.84 3.69 -3.31
C TYR A 171 16.19 5.01 -3.73
N HIS A 172 15.79 5.82 -2.76
CA HIS A 172 15.33 7.17 -3.05
C HIS A 172 16.50 8.13 -3.17
N ASP A 173 16.85 8.49 -4.41
CA ASP A 173 17.83 9.54 -4.69
C ASP A 173 17.21 10.93 -4.40
N ALA A 174 17.49 11.45 -3.21
CA ALA A 174 17.00 12.74 -2.75
C ALA A 174 17.64 13.93 -3.50
N ASP A 175 18.80 13.74 -4.13
CA ASP A 175 19.46 14.79 -4.91
C ASP A 175 18.78 14.94 -6.27
N LEU A 176 18.41 13.82 -6.91
CA LEU A 176 17.74 13.81 -8.21
C LEU A 176 16.24 14.11 -8.12
N ASN A 177 15.56 13.57 -7.10
CA ASN A 177 14.12 13.74 -6.91
C ASN A 177 13.77 14.20 -5.48
N PRO A 178 14.08 15.46 -5.11
CA PRO A 178 13.78 16.00 -3.78
C PRO A 178 12.27 16.29 -3.57
N ARG A 179 11.43 16.05 -4.59
CA ARG A 179 10.07 16.60 -4.63
C ARG A 179 9.18 15.96 -3.56
N PRO A 180 8.45 16.77 -2.77
CA PRO A 180 7.38 16.27 -1.93
C PRO A 180 6.27 15.67 -2.77
N ILE A 181 5.62 14.63 -2.25
CA ILE A 181 4.42 14.06 -2.85
C ILE A 181 3.25 15.02 -2.59
N ASP A 182 2.55 15.39 -3.66
CA ASP A 182 1.40 16.30 -3.63
C ASP A 182 0.07 15.53 -3.45
N GLU A 183 -1.04 16.27 -3.41
CA GLU A 183 -2.37 15.67 -3.28
C GLU A 183 -2.86 14.97 -4.55
N ASN A 184 -2.24 15.21 -5.72
CA ASN A 184 -2.64 14.56 -6.97
C ASN A 184 -2.41 13.05 -6.93
N VAL A 185 -1.53 12.57 -6.03
CA VAL A 185 -1.36 11.12 -5.77
C VAL A 185 -2.67 10.44 -5.37
N VAL A 186 -3.64 11.16 -4.80
CA VAL A 186 -4.97 10.58 -4.48
C VAL A 186 -5.66 10.09 -5.74
N LYS A 187 -5.58 10.83 -6.85
CA LYS A 187 -6.16 10.43 -8.14
C LYS A 187 -5.50 9.16 -8.66
N LEU A 188 -4.18 9.04 -8.50
CA LEU A 188 -3.47 7.80 -8.83
C LEU A 188 -3.93 6.65 -7.95
N ILE A 189 -4.04 6.84 -6.63
CA ILE A 189 -4.54 5.79 -5.71
C ILE A 189 -5.93 5.30 -6.12
N GLU A 190 -6.82 6.21 -6.51
CA GLU A 190 -8.16 5.90 -7.02
C GLU A 190 -8.09 5.12 -8.35
N GLU A 191 -7.30 5.60 -9.31
CA GLU A 191 -7.11 4.95 -10.61
C GLU A 191 -6.53 3.53 -10.48
N PHE A 192 -5.53 3.33 -9.61
CA PHE A 192 -4.96 2.02 -9.31
C PHE A 192 -6.00 1.05 -8.75
N TYR A 193 -6.92 1.56 -7.93
CA TYR A 193 -7.96 0.76 -7.31
C TYR A 193 -9.05 0.36 -8.31
N GLU A 194 -9.49 1.31 -9.14
CA GLU A 194 -10.59 1.14 -10.10
C GLU A 194 -10.13 0.37 -11.36
N ASN A 195 -9.05 0.82 -12.00
CA ASN A 195 -8.65 0.33 -13.31
C ASN A 195 -7.71 -0.89 -13.28
N LYS A 196 -7.17 -1.26 -12.10
CA LYS A 196 -6.23 -2.38 -11.83
C LYS A 196 -4.93 -2.42 -12.65
N HIS A 197 -4.86 -1.71 -13.78
CA HIS A 197 -3.78 -1.66 -14.74
C HIS A 197 -3.52 -0.21 -15.17
N PRO A 198 -3.21 0.71 -14.24
CA PRO A 198 -2.90 2.07 -14.62
C PRO A 198 -1.66 2.09 -15.51
N GLN A 199 -1.63 3.01 -16.46
CA GLN A 199 -0.47 3.18 -17.33
C GLN A 199 0.66 3.83 -16.53
N LEU A 200 1.67 3.05 -16.16
CA LEU A 200 2.83 3.55 -15.45
C LEU A 200 3.96 3.87 -16.42
N HIS A 201 4.54 5.05 -16.26
CA HIS A 201 5.82 5.36 -16.87
C HIS A 201 6.92 4.50 -16.24
N VAL A 202 7.87 4.06 -17.04
CA VAL A 202 9.06 3.36 -16.53
C VAL A 202 9.81 4.32 -15.60
N CYS A 203 10.04 3.90 -14.36
CA CYS A 203 10.83 4.67 -13.42
C CYS A 203 12.29 4.70 -13.86
N LEU A 204 12.86 5.90 -13.93
CA LEU A 204 14.29 6.08 -14.16
C LEU A 204 15.03 5.98 -12.82
N ALA A 205 16.13 5.23 -12.82
CA ALA A 205 16.99 5.00 -11.67
C ALA A 205 18.45 5.22 -12.09
N ARG A 206 19.28 5.70 -11.16
CA ARG A 206 20.71 5.88 -11.38
C ARG A 206 21.45 4.77 -10.64
N ILE A 207 22.23 3.99 -11.38
CA ILE A 207 23.10 2.99 -10.78
C ILE A 207 24.34 3.70 -10.21
N GLU A 208 24.52 3.63 -8.89
CA GLU A 208 25.70 4.17 -8.20
C GLU A 208 26.47 3.04 -7.52
N LYS A 209 27.76 2.92 -7.85
CA LYS A 209 28.67 1.96 -7.22
C LYS A 209 29.00 2.40 -5.81
N ILE A 210 28.78 1.49 -4.86
CA ILE A 210 29.04 1.72 -3.43
C ILE A 210 30.07 0.75 -2.86
N GLY A 211 30.45 -0.30 -3.59
CA GLY A 211 31.41 -1.29 -3.12
C GLY A 211 31.76 -2.34 -4.17
N LYS A 212 32.50 -3.36 -3.74
CA LYS A 212 32.88 -4.50 -4.55
C LYS A 212 32.99 -5.74 -3.67
N GLU A 213 32.42 -6.85 -4.11
CA GLU A 213 32.52 -8.15 -3.45
C GLU A 213 32.92 -9.20 -4.49
N ASN A 214 34.12 -9.76 -4.35
CA ASN A 214 34.73 -10.64 -5.34
C ASN A 214 34.75 -9.98 -6.75
N GLU A 215 34.07 -10.60 -7.72
CA GLU A 215 33.92 -10.13 -9.10
C GLU A 215 32.65 -9.29 -9.33
N TRP A 216 31.87 -9.03 -8.27
CA TRP A 216 30.63 -8.27 -8.32
C TRP A 216 30.84 -6.83 -7.85
N GLU A 217 30.26 -5.87 -8.57
CA GLU A 217 30.12 -4.51 -8.09
C GLU A 217 28.87 -4.42 -7.22
N GLN A 218 29.02 -3.86 -6.03
CA GLN A 218 27.88 -3.58 -5.17
C GLN A 218 27.35 -2.20 -5.54
N VAL A 219 26.06 -2.12 -5.89
CA VAL A 219 25.43 -0.90 -6.39
C VAL A 219 24.12 -0.61 -5.65
N LYS A 220 23.74 0.67 -5.57
CA LYS A 220 22.38 1.11 -5.25
C LYS A 220 21.73 1.66 -6.51
N VAL A 221 20.41 1.52 -6.61
CA VAL A 221 19.61 1.97 -7.76
C VAL A 221 18.41 2.77 -7.33
#